data_AF-A0A3P7ELC1-F1
#
_entry.id   AF-A0A3P7ELC1-F1
#
_cell.length_a   1.000
_cell.length_b   1.000
_cell.length_c   1.000
_cell.angle_alpha   90.00
_cell.angle_beta   90.00
_cell.angle_gamma   90.00
#
_symmetry.space_group_name_H-M   'P 1'
#
loop_
_entity.id
_entity.type
_entity.pdbx_description
1 polymer ?
#
loop_
_entity_poly.entity_id
_entity_poly.type
_entity_poly.pdbx_seq_one_letter_code
_entity_poly.pdbx_strand_id
1 'polypeptide(L)'
;MYDIEGLGNECTITEVNARAIMEAAAKRRVGGHNERYHEIIEWERRVQKRKYRLISTTEEAFASVQSVTANNQNKIFGEPMEALGAAQAVFSAIARPLNKYLKLTRQQPRHTADQVVAHLARCLSLRFTAATFLQRFFSSKFPFPEHVRETKWSIVCNVQASAGIRHGTVFVLRCHERDDDAGVQLLCSLHSFPFFNLTEQQSLTSKFALKITPESNV
;
A
#
# COMPACT_ATOMS: atom_id res chain seq x y z
N MET A 1 -15.02 4.05 35.35
CA MET A 1 -15.82 4.60 34.23
C MET A 1 -15.94 6.08 34.53
N TYR A 2 -15.23 6.93 33.79
CA TYR A 2 -15.26 8.38 34.03
C TYR A 2 -16.43 8.99 33.26
N ASP A 3 -17.19 9.84 33.93
CA ASP A 3 -18.30 10.61 33.39
C ASP A 3 -17.74 11.70 32.47
N ILE A 4 -17.87 11.51 31.16
CA ILE A 4 -17.32 12.42 30.13
C ILE A 4 -18.36 13.46 29.69
N GLU A 5 -19.63 13.32 30.08
CA GLU A 5 -20.69 14.20 29.55
C GLU A 5 -21.31 15.12 30.60
N GLY A 6 -20.94 15.01 31.88
CA GLY A 6 -21.32 16.00 32.89
C GLY A 6 -22.84 16.15 33.04
N LEU A 7 -23.58 15.11 32.67
CA LEU A 7 -25.03 15.05 32.82
C LEU A 7 -25.31 14.61 34.25
N GLY A 8 -25.36 15.62 35.12
CA GLY A 8 -25.80 15.49 36.51
C GLY A 8 -27.05 14.64 36.64
N ASN A 9 -27.18 14.04 37.82
CA ASN A 9 -28.03 12.91 38.20
C ASN A 9 -29.57 13.05 38.02
N GLU A 10 -30.07 13.88 37.09
CA GLU A 10 -31.49 14.22 36.94
C GLU A 10 -32.03 14.14 35.49
N CYS A 11 -31.39 13.40 34.58
CA CYS A 11 -32.01 13.07 33.30
C CYS A 11 -32.83 11.78 33.40
N THR A 12 -34.02 11.85 33.99
CA THR A 12 -35.03 10.78 33.88
C THR A 12 -35.65 10.83 32.49
N ILE A 13 -34.90 10.39 31.47
CA ILE A 13 -35.49 10.13 30.15
C ILE A 13 -36.61 9.10 30.37
N THR A 14 -37.86 9.49 30.15
CA THR A 14 -39.00 8.57 30.24
C THR A 14 -38.76 7.38 29.29
N GLU A 15 -39.17 6.17 29.69
CA GLU A 15 -38.86 4.95 28.91
C GLU A 15 -39.31 5.05 27.44
N VAL A 16 -40.41 5.76 27.18
CA VAL A 16 -40.92 6.06 25.83
C VAL A 16 -39.95 6.97 25.05
N ASN A 17 -39.44 8.04 25.67
CA ASN A 17 -38.46 8.92 25.05
C ASN A 17 -37.13 8.19 24.82
N ALA A 18 -36.71 7.33 25.76
CA ALA A 18 -35.51 6.52 25.63
C ALA A 18 -35.62 5.56 24.43
N ARG A 19 -36.76 4.87 24.28
CA ARG A 19 -37.04 4.01 23.12
C ARG A 19 -37.06 4.80 21.81
N ALA A 20 -37.70 5.97 21.78
CA ALA A 20 -37.74 6.82 20.58
C ALA A 20 -36.34 7.31 20.16
N ILE A 21 -35.50 7.71 21.13
CA ILE A 21 -34.10 8.11 20.90
C ILE A 21 -33.29 6.92 20.38
N MET A 22 -33.44 5.73 20.97
CA MET A 22 -32.77 4.51 20.52
C MET A 22 -33.21 4.10 19.11
N GLU A 23 -34.50 4.19 18.77
CA GLU A 23 -35.01 3.87 17.44
C GLU A 23 -34.52 4.87 16.38
N ALA A 24 -34.53 6.17 16.68
CA ALA A 24 -33.95 7.19 15.80
C ALA A 24 -32.44 6.99 15.60
N ALA A 25 -31.70 6.64 16.66
CA ALA A 25 -30.28 6.32 16.58
C ALA A 25 -30.03 5.05 15.74
N ALA A 26 -30.87 4.01 15.90
CA ALA A 26 -30.80 2.79 15.11
C ALA A 26 -31.07 3.07 13.62
N LYS A 27 -32.09 3.87 13.29
CA LYS A 27 -32.39 4.31 11.91
C LYS A 27 -31.24 5.11 11.29
N ARG A 28 -30.65 6.06 12.03
CA ARG A 28 -29.45 6.81 11.59
C ARG A 28 -28.25 5.89 11.39
N ARG A 29 -28.05 4.91 12.27
CA ARG A 29 -26.94 3.94 12.21
C ARG A 29 -27.07 2.99 11.02
N VAL A 30 -28.27 2.48 10.74
CA VAL A 30 -28.53 1.61 9.57
C VAL A 30 -28.41 2.40 8.27
N GLY A 31 -28.96 3.62 8.21
CA GLY A 31 -28.84 4.51 7.06
C GLY A 31 -27.38 4.84 6.73
N GLY A 32 -26.60 5.26 7.73
CA GLY A 32 -25.17 5.56 7.55
C GLY A 32 -24.31 4.35 7.21
N HIS A 33 -24.67 3.15 7.69
CA HIS A 33 -23.96 1.92 7.30
C HIS A 33 -24.17 1.58 5.82
N ASN A 34 -25.42 1.66 5.33
CA ASN A 34 -25.74 1.38 3.94
C ASN A 34 -25.10 2.41 2.99
N GLU A 35 -25.12 3.69 3.35
CA GLU A 35 -24.47 4.75 2.58
C GLU A 35 -22.96 4.50 2.48
N ARG A 36 -22.29 4.26 3.62
CA ARG A 36 -20.85 3.92 3.65
C ARG A 36 -20.52 2.68 2.83
N TYR A 37 -21.36 1.65 2.87
CA TYR A 37 -21.20 0.45 2.04
C TYR A 37 -21.23 0.82 0.55
N HIS A 38 -22.24 1.57 0.11
CA HIS A 38 -22.35 1.99 -1.29
C HIS A 38 -21.20 2.89 -1.73
N GLU A 39 -20.73 3.80 -0.86
CA GLU A 39 -19.55 4.63 -1.13
C GLU A 39 -18.29 3.81 -1.37
N ILE A 40 -18.04 2.80 -0.53
CA ILE A 40 -16.89 1.88 -0.66
C ILE A 40 -16.98 1.10 -1.97
N ILE A 41 -18.13 0.50 -2.27
CA ILE A 41 -18.34 -0.29 -3.50
C ILE A 41 -18.18 0.58 -4.75
N GLU A 42 -18.74 1.79 -4.77
CA GLU A 42 -18.61 2.69 -5.93
C GLU A 42 -17.18 3.21 -6.08
N TRP A 43 -16.46 3.44 -4.97
CA TRP A 43 -15.04 3.74 -5.02
C TRP A 43 -14.23 2.57 -5.60
N GLU A 44 -14.44 1.35 -5.11
CA GLU A 44 -13.75 0.15 -5.58
C GLU A 44 -14.00 -0.09 -7.08
N ARG A 45 -15.26 0.05 -7.52
CA ARG A 45 -15.62 -0.03 -8.94
C ARG A 45 -14.88 1.00 -9.77
N ARG A 46 -14.78 2.26 -9.31
CA ARG A 46 -14.04 3.33 -10.01
C ARG A 46 -12.54 3.07 -10.07
N VAL A 47 -11.96 2.49 -9.02
CA VAL A 47 -10.54 2.07 -8.99
C VAL A 47 -10.33 0.96 -9.99
N GLN A 48 -11.15 -0.08 -9.94
CA GLN A 48 -11.01 -1.26 -10.79
C GLN A 48 -11.20 -0.93 -12.28
N LYS A 49 -12.21 -0.10 -12.61
CA LYS A 49 -12.41 0.39 -13.98
C LYS A 49 -11.18 1.15 -14.52
N ARG A 50 -10.55 1.97 -13.69
CA ARG A 50 -9.32 2.70 -14.07
C ARG A 50 -8.12 1.77 -14.16
N LYS A 51 -8.01 0.80 -13.26
CA LYS A 51 -6.97 -0.23 -13.26
C LYS A 51 -6.97 -1.01 -14.57
N TYR A 52 -8.12 -1.56 -14.98
CA TYR A 52 -8.23 -2.30 -16.24
C TYR A 52 -7.91 -1.44 -17.46
N ARG A 53 -8.40 -0.20 -17.48
CA ARG A 53 -8.06 0.74 -18.56
C ARG A 53 -6.55 1.00 -18.64
N LEU A 54 -5.91 1.20 -17.49
CA LEU A 54 -4.46 1.41 -17.43
C LEU A 54 -3.71 0.16 -17.91
N ILE A 55 -4.15 -1.04 -17.54
CA ILE A 55 -3.57 -2.31 -18.00
C ILE A 55 -3.62 -2.38 -19.53
N SER A 56 -4.80 -2.30 -20.14
CA SER A 56 -4.92 -2.45 -21.60
C SER A 56 -4.15 -1.36 -22.35
N THR A 57 -4.21 -0.09 -21.91
CA THR A 57 -3.46 0.99 -22.57
C THR A 57 -1.94 0.77 -22.47
N THR A 58 -1.47 0.22 -21.35
CA THR A 58 -0.03 -0.04 -21.16
C THR A 58 0.42 -1.25 -21.97
N GLU A 59 -0.38 -2.31 -22.04
CA GLU A 59 -0.10 -3.47 -22.89
C GLU A 59 -0.01 -3.08 -24.37
N GLU A 60 -0.96 -2.28 -24.85
CA GLU A 60 -0.95 -1.73 -26.21
C GLU A 60 0.29 -0.87 -26.47
N ALA A 61 0.68 0.00 -25.52
CA ALA A 61 1.86 0.84 -25.66
C ALA A 61 3.18 0.04 -25.70
N PHE A 62 3.31 -0.99 -24.85
CA PHE A 62 4.47 -1.89 -24.86
C PHE A 62 4.52 -2.69 -26.18
N ALA A 63 3.38 -3.21 -26.65
CA ALA A 63 3.29 -3.93 -27.92
C ALA A 63 3.66 -3.03 -29.11
N SER A 64 3.20 -1.77 -29.11
CA SER A 64 3.56 -0.79 -30.14
C SER A 64 5.06 -0.58 -30.22
N VAL A 65 5.73 -0.37 -29.08
CA VAL A 65 7.19 -0.18 -29.05
C VAL A 65 7.93 -1.46 -29.49
N GLN A 66 7.49 -2.62 -29.02
CA GLN A 66 8.08 -3.90 -29.40
C GLN A 66 7.97 -4.17 -30.91
N SER A 67 6.83 -3.84 -31.52
CA SER A 67 6.61 -4.01 -32.96
C SER A 67 7.53 -3.12 -33.80
N VAL A 68 7.74 -1.86 -33.39
CA VAL A 68 8.66 -0.93 -34.05
C VAL A 68 10.10 -1.43 -33.95
N THR A 69 10.49 -1.97 -32.79
CA THR A 69 11.82 -2.57 -32.61
C THR A 69 12.01 -3.90 -33.34
N ALA A 70 10.95 -4.69 -33.52
CA ALA A 70 11.03 -5.94 -34.26
C ALA A 70 11.18 -5.70 -35.78
N ASN A 71 10.49 -4.69 -36.32
CA ASN A 71 10.62 -4.29 -37.73
C ASN A 71 12.01 -3.70 -38.04
N ASN A 72 12.61 -2.98 -37.08
CA ASN A 72 13.98 -2.51 -37.17
C ASN A 72 14.95 -3.62 -36.74
N GLN A 73 15.16 -4.59 -37.64
CA GLN A 73 16.00 -5.77 -37.47
C GLN A 73 17.18 -5.61 -36.48
N ASN A 74 17.20 -6.47 -35.45
CA ASN A 74 18.37 -6.84 -34.62
C ASN A 74 19.05 -5.80 -33.72
N LYS A 75 18.46 -4.63 -33.47
CA LYS A 75 18.97 -3.78 -32.39
C LYS A 75 18.48 -4.28 -31.03
N ILE A 76 19.39 -4.87 -30.26
CA ILE A 76 19.27 -4.95 -28.81
C ILE A 76 18.94 -3.53 -28.33
N PHE A 77 18.04 -3.34 -27.35
CA PHE A 77 17.89 -2.07 -26.60
C PHE A 77 19.17 -1.77 -25.77
N GLY A 78 20.35 -1.98 -26.35
CA GLY A 78 21.65 -1.87 -25.71
C GLY A 78 22.11 -0.42 -25.63
N GLU A 79 21.62 0.43 -26.52
CA GLU A 79 21.86 1.87 -26.46
C GLU A 79 20.87 2.50 -25.47
N PRO A 80 21.34 3.06 -24.34
CA PRO A 80 20.46 3.70 -23.35
C PRO A 80 19.64 4.85 -23.94
N MET A 81 20.11 5.46 -25.03
CA MET A 81 19.41 6.53 -25.76
C MET A 81 18.12 6.03 -26.44
N GLU A 82 18.13 4.81 -27.00
CA GLU A 82 16.93 4.19 -27.61
C GLU A 82 15.91 3.80 -26.54
N ALA A 83 16.37 3.31 -25.38
CA ALA A 83 15.49 2.94 -24.26
C ALA A 83 14.76 4.15 -23.66
N LEU A 84 15.42 5.31 -23.56
CA LEU A 84 14.78 6.53 -23.04
C LEU A 84 13.75 7.09 -24.01
N GLY A 85 14.04 7.11 -25.32
CA GLY A 85 13.08 7.55 -26.34
C GLY A 85 11.84 6.65 -26.39
N ALA A 86 12.05 5.32 -26.33
CA ALA A 86 10.96 4.35 -26.24
C ALA A 86 10.13 4.52 -24.94
N ALA A 87 10.80 4.77 -23.81
CA ALA A 87 10.13 5.04 -22.55
C ALA A 87 9.26 6.30 -22.59
N GLN A 88 9.73 7.37 -23.25
CA GLN A 88 8.93 8.59 -23.46
C GLN A 88 7.71 8.31 -24.33
N ALA A 89 7.84 7.54 -25.41
CA ALA A 89 6.70 7.16 -26.26
C ALA A 89 5.63 6.38 -25.48
N VAL A 90 6.05 5.39 -24.68
CA VAL A 90 5.12 4.66 -23.79
C VAL A 90 4.50 5.60 -22.76
N PHE A 91 5.30 6.45 -22.11
CA PHE A 91 4.81 7.40 -21.11
C PHE A 91 3.74 8.33 -21.69
N SER A 92 3.94 8.88 -22.88
CA SER A 92 2.96 9.73 -23.55
C SER A 92 1.62 9.02 -23.79
N ALA A 93 1.66 7.73 -24.14
CA ALA A 93 0.44 6.93 -24.33
C ALA A 93 -0.31 6.68 -23.00
N ILE A 94 0.43 6.40 -21.92
CA ILE A 94 -0.18 6.02 -20.63
C ILE A 94 -0.35 7.17 -19.63
N ALA A 95 0.21 8.36 -19.88
CA ALA A 95 0.25 9.45 -18.91
C ALA A 95 -1.14 9.83 -18.41
N ARG A 96 -2.12 9.92 -19.31
CA ARG A 96 -3.50 10.27 -18.94
C ARG A 96 -4.20 9.19 -18.10
N PRO A 97 -4.27 7.91 -18.50
CA PRO A 97 -4.86 6.87 -17.65
C PRO A 97 -4.10 6.66 -16.34
N LEU A 98 -2.77 6.75 -16.34
CA LEU A 98 -1.94 6.62 -15.15
C LEU A 98 -2.27 7.72 -14.13
N ASN A 99 -2.24 9.00 -14.55
CA ASN A 99 -2.57 10.11 -13.66
C ASN A 99 -4.00 10.02 -13.11
N LYS A 100 -4.97 9.56 -13.93
CA LYS A 100 -6.34 9.35 -13.45
C LYS A 100 -6.44 8.26 -12.39
N TYR A 101 -5.65 7.18 -12.51
CA TYR A 101 -5.58 6.12 -11.52
C TYR A 101 -4.92 6.64 -10.23
N LEU A 102 -3.73 7.22 -10.34
CA LEU A 102 -2.95 7.73 -9.21
C LEU A 102 -3.67 8.83 -8.43
N LYS A 103 -4.46 9.68 -9.10
CA LYS A 103 -5.29 10.68 -8.42
C LYS A 103 -6.40 10.01 -7.61
N LEU A 104 -7.03 8.96 -8.12
CA LEU A 104 -8.11 8.26 -7.42
C LEU A 104 -7.58 7.47 -6.21
N THR A 105 -6.40 6.87 -6.33
CA THR A 105 -5.73 6.13 -5.26
C THR A 105 -4.89 7.02 -4.34
N ARG A 106 -4.89 8.34 -4.56
CA ARG A 106 -4.09 9.33 -3.81
C ARG A 106 -2.58 9.06 -3.81
N GLN A 107 -2.08 8.43 -4.86
CA GLN A 107 -0.67 8.07 -5.02
C GLN A 107 0.14 9.08 -5.87
N GLN A 108 -0.52 10.09 -6.47
CA GLN A 108 0.12 11.06 -7.36
C GLN A 108 1.41 11.69 -6.79
N PRO A 109 1.47 12.16 -5.53
CA PRO A 109 2.69 12.82 -5.00
C PRO A 109 3.90 11.90 -4.97
N ARG A 110 3.68 10.59 -4.97
CA ARG A 110 4.74 9.59 -4.83
C ARG A 110 5.34 9.17 -6.17
N HIS A 111 4.72 9.52 -7.29
CA HIS A 111 5.17 9.10 -8.62
C HIS A 111 5.39 10.32 -9.51
N THR A 112 6.63 10.83 -9.52
CA THR A 112 7.00 11.90 -10.45
C THR A 112 7.09 11.36 -11.88
N ALA A 113 6.91 12.24 -12.87
CA ALA A 113 7.04 11.86 -14.27
C ALA A 113 8.41 11.22 -14.56
N ASP A 114 9.48 11.80 -14.01
CA ASP A 114 10.85 11.31 -14.19
C ASP A 114 11.04 9.90 -13.62
N GLN A 115 10.49 9.62 -12.43
CA GLN A 115 10.55 8.27 -11.84
C GLN A 115 9.82 7.23 -12.68
N VAL A 116 8.69 7.62 -13.30
CA VAL A 116 7.92 6.74 -14.17
C VAL A 116 8.69 6.47 -15.46
N VAL A 117 9.25 7.50 -16.10
CA VAL A 117 10.04 7.37 -17.33
C VAL A 117 11.30 6.54 -17.09
N ALA A 118 12.03 6.80 -16.01
CA ALA A 118 13.21 6.01 -15.64
C ALA A 118 12.85 4.54 -15.36
N HIS A 119 11.67 4.28 -14.78
CA HIS A 119 11.20 2.91 -14.59
C HIS A 119 10.84 2.23 -15.91
N LEU A 120 10.16 2.92 -16.81
CA LEU A 120 9.86 2.44 -18.16
C LEU A 120 11.15 2.09 -18.92
N ALA A 121 12.14 2.98 -18.91
CA ALA A 121 13.43 2.73 -19.56
C ALA A 121 14.09 1.45 -19.04
N ARG A 122 14.14 1.25 -17.70
CA ARG A 122 14.64 0.00 -17.11
C ARG A 122 13.84 -1.23 -17.53
N CYS A 123 12.50 -1.14 -17.52
CA CYS A 123 11.65 -2.24 -17.94
C CYS A 123 11.89 -2.62 -19.40
N LEU A 124 12.08 -1.64 -20.28
CA LEU A 124 12.35 -1.88 -21.70
C LEU A 124 13.74 -2.46 -21.94
N SER A 125 14.78 -1.90 -21.31
CA SER A 125 16.16 -2.41 -21.38
C SER A 125 16.28 -3.86 -20.89
N LEU A 126 15.55 -4.21 -19.82
CA LEU A 126 15.54 -5.56 -19.23
C LEU A 126 14.47 -6.48 -19.83
N ARG A 127 13.74 -6.05 -20.87
CA ARG A 127 12.66 -6.82 -21.52
C ARG A 127 11.58 -7.31 -20.56
N PHE A 128 11.24 -6.51 -19.55
CA PHE A 128 10.11 -6.77 -18.67
C PHE A 128 8.77 -6.49 -19.36
N THR A 129 7.74 -7.18 -18.87
CA THR A 129 6.38 -7.04 -19.37
C THR A 129 5.71 -5.78 -18.83
N ALA A 130 4.63 -5.35 -19.49
CA ALA A 130 3.75 -4.29 -18.99
C ALA A 130 3.24 -4.58 -17.56
N ALA A 131 2.95 -5.85 -17.26
CA ALA A 131 2.51 -6.29 -15.93
C ALA A 131 3.57 -6.01 -14.85
N THR A 132 4.85 -6.30 -15.14
CA THR A 132 5.97 -6.02 -14.24
C THR A 132 6.11 -4.52 -13.95
N PHE A 133 5.98 -3.67 -14.97
CA PHE A 133 5.96 -2.22 -14.80
C PHE A 133 4.78 -1.74 -13.93
N LEU A 134 3.59 -2.27 -14.20
CA LEU A 134 2.36 -1.85 -13.51
C LEU A 134 2.30 -2.27 -12.04
N GLN A 135 3.00 -3.35 -11.66
CA GLN A 135 3.06 -3.85 -10.28
C GLN A 135 3.47 -2.74 -9.28
N ARG A 136 4.33 -1.82 -9.71
CA ARG A 136 4.77 -0.67 -8.89
C ARG A 136 3.62 0.22 -8.43
N PHE A 137 2.58 0.41 -9.25
CA PHE A 137 1.46 1.32 -8.96
C PHE A 137 0.29 0.59 -8.28
N PHE A 138 0.22 -0.73 -8.41
CA PHE A 138 -0.84 -1.54 -7.80
C PHE A 138 -0.48 -2.02 -6.40
N SER A 139 0.79 -1.94 -6.01
CA SER A 139 1.23 -2.24 -4.64
C SER A 139 0.98 -1.05 -3.73
N SER A 140 0.38 -1.28 -2.56
CA SER A 140 0.26 -0.28 -1.49
C SER A 140 1.61 0.09 -0.86
N LYS A 141 2.64 -0.74 -1.06
CA LYS A 141 3.98 -0.58 -0.46
C LYS A 141 4.92 0.33 -1.27
N PHE A 142 4.56 0.66 -2.52
CA PHE A 142 5.42 1.44 -3.41
C PHE A 142 4.78 2.79 -3.79
N PRO A 143 5.63 3.79 -4.08
CA PRO A 143 7.09 3.78 -3.91
C PRO A 143 7.47 3.97 -2.45
N PHE A 144 8.67 3.52 -2.09
CA PHE A 144 9.26 3.85 -0.80
C PHE A 144 9.41 5.37 -0.73
N PRO A 145 8.98 6.03 0.38
CA PRO A 145 9.22 7.44 0.57
C PRO A 145 10.73 7.69 0.46
N GLU A 146 11.14 8.59 -0.44
CA GLU A 146 12.55 9.02 -0.56
C GLU A 146 13.03 9.74 0.70
N HIS A 147 12.08 10.32 1.43
CA HIS A 147 12.27 10.84 2.76
C HIS A 147 11.13 10.33 3.65
N VAL A 148 11.45 9.49 4.64
CA VAL A 148 10.54 9.24 5.75
C VAL A 148 10.55 10.51 6.57
N ARG A 149 9.53 11.36 6.43
CA ARG A 149 9.38 12.50 7.35
C ARG A 149 9.36 11.93 8.77
N GLU A 150 10.10 12.56 9.67
CA GLU A 150 10.07 12.17 11.08
C GLU A 150 8.65 12.35 11.61
N THR A 151 7.95 11.24 11.80
CA THR A 151 6.62 11.23 12.40
C THR A 151 6.75 11.14 13.91
N LYS A 152 5.97 11.93 14.66
CA LYS A 152 5.96 11.88 16.12
C LYS A 152 5.00 10.79 16.61
N TRP A 153 5.53 9.83 17.34
CA TRP A 153 4.76 8.76 17.98
C TRP A 153 4.95 8.76 19.50
N SER A 154 3.92 8.37 20.24
CA SER A 154 4.05 8.02 21.65
C SER A 154 3.81 6.53 21.84
N ILE A 155 4.64 5.89 22.66
CA ILE A 155 4.44 4.50 23.10
C ILE A 155 3.61 4.48 24.38
N VAL A 156 2.58 3.64 24.40
CA VAL A 156 1.77 3.34 25.59
C VAL A 156 1.96 1.86 25.90
N CYS A 157 2.60 1.56 27.03
CA CYS A 157 2.86 0.19 27.47
C CYS A 157 2.54 0.07 28.97
N ASN A 158 2.18 -1.14 29.40
CA ASN A 158 2.01 -1.48 30.82
C ASN A 158 3.35 -1.75 31.54
N VAL A 159 4.44 -1.89 30.78
CA VAL A 159 5.80 -2.06 31.29
C VAL A 159 6.53 -0.72 31.22
N GLN A 160 7.40 -0.45 32.19
CA GLN A 160 8.26 0.72 32.19
C GLN A 160 9.09 0.78 30.91
N ALA A 161 9.10 1.93 30.22
CA ALA A 161 9.79 2.10 28.93
C ALA A 161 11.31 1.86 29.00
N SER A 162 11.92 1.97 30.18
CA SER A 162 13.34 1.67 30.41
C SER A 162 13.62 0.19 30.71
N ALA A 163 12.58 -0.65 30.84
CA ALA A 163 12.77 -2.07 31.05
C ALA A 163 13.25 -2.73 29.74
N GLY A 164 14.02 -3.82 29.88
CA GLY A 164 14.40 -4.64 28.74
C GLY A 164 13.17 -5.19 28.01
N ILE A 165 13.26 -5.26 26.68
CA ILE A 165 12.21 -5.79 25.80
C ILE A 165 12.13 -7.31 25.97
N ARG A 166 10.93 -7.85 26.25
CA ARG A 166 10.71 -9.29 26.48
C ARG A 166 9.74 -9.89 25.47
N HIS A 167 9.91 -11.19 25.16
CA HIS A 167 8.91 -11.93 24.38
C HIS A 167 7.51 -11.74 25.01
N GLY A 168 6.51 -11.50 24.17
CA GLY A 168 5.13 -11.26 24.60
C GLY A 168 4.83 -9.83 25.05
N THR A 169 5.80 -8.90 24.98
CA THR A 169 5.51 -7.49 25.30
C THR A 169 4.47 -6.94 24.33
N VAL A 170 3.41 -6.32 24.86
CA VAL A 170 2.36 -5.65 24.08
C VAL A 170 2.39 -4.17 24.39
N PHE A 171 2.37 -3.34 23.36
CA PHE A 171 2.33 -1.88 23.49
C PHE A 171 1.52 -1.27 22.35
N VAL A 172 1.08 -0.04 22.55
CA VAL A 172 0.38 0.75 21.54
C VAL A 172 1.29 1.88 21.07
N LEU A 173 1.47 2.02 19.76
CA LEU A 173 2.04 3.22 19.15
C LEU A 173 0.91 4.15 18.74
N ARG A 174 0.93 5.39 19.21
CA ARG A 174 -0.04 6.43 18.83
C ARG A 174 0.65 7.50 18.00
N CYS A 175 0.14 7.73 16.79
CA CYS A 175 0.62 8.79 15.90
C CYS A 175 0.07 10.15 16.38
N HIS A 176 0.91 11.19 16.38
CA HIS A 176 0.54 12.58 16.72
C HIS A 176 0.47 13.48 15.49
N GLU A 177 0.50 12.92 14.29
CA GLU A 177 0.37 13.68 13.06
C GLU A 177 -1.03 14.29 12.95
N ARG A 178 -1.11 15.55 12.49
CA ARG A 178 -2.37 16.31 12.37
C ARG A 178 -3.04 16.17 11.00
N ASP A 179 -2.45 15.37 10.11
CA ASP A 179 -2.89 15.21 8.73
C ASP A 179 -3.94 14.08 8.61
N ASP A 180 -4.18 13.54 7.40
CA ASP A 180 -5.11 12.41 7.12
C ASP A 180 -4.93 11.18 8.06
N ASP A 181 -3.75 11.02 8.70
CA ASP A 181 -3.42 9.95 9.65
C ASP A 181 -3.66 10.32 11.14
N ALA A 182 -4.36 11.42 11.42
CA ALA A 182 -4.68 11.85 12.79
C ALA A 182 -5.46 10.77 13.54
N GLY A 183 -4.88 10.28 14.65
CA GLY A 183 -5.50 9.26 15.50
C GLY A 183 -5.16 7.80 15.16
N VAL A 184 -4.28 7.57 14.18
CA VAL A 184 -3.77 6.21 13.91
C VAL A 184 -3.08 5.64 15.16
N GLN A 185 -3.52 4.45 15.57
CA GLN A 185 -2.94 3.69 16.66
C GLN A 185 -2.62 2.28 16.18
N LEU A 186 -1.43 1.79 16.54
CA LEU A 186 -0.96 0.45 16.21
C LEU A 186 -0.84 -0.35 17.51
N LEU A 187 -1.57 -1.46 17.60
CA LEU A 187 -1.34 -2.46 18.64
C LEU A 187 -0.20 -3.37 18.19
N CYS A 188 0.92 -3.30 18.91
CA CYS A 188 2.14 -4.04 18.60
C CYS A 188 2.34 -5.15 19.63
N SER A 189 2.67 -6.35 19.15
CA SER A 189 3.08 -7.48 19.96
C SER A 189 4.48 -7.93 19.57
N LEU A 190 5.36 -8.01 20.56
CA LEU A 190 6.74 -8.43 20.35
C LEU A 190 6.86 -9.94 20.51
N HIS A 191 7.47 -10.57 19.51
CA HIS A 191 7.81 -11.98 19.53
C HIS A 191 9.31 -12.14 19.38
N SER A 192 9.96 -12.83 20.32
CA SER A 192 11.32 -13.31 20.11
C SER A 192 11.32 -14.35 19.00
N PHE A 193 12.16 -14.13 17.99
CA PHE A 193 12.43 -15.12 16.96
C PHE A 193 13.80 -15.75 17.26
N PRO A 194 13.97 -17.07 17.09
CA PRO A 194 15.30 -17.65 17.19
C PRO A 194 16.21 -17.05 16.11
N PHE A 195 17.51 -17.02 16.37
CA PHE A 195 18.46 -16.60 15.35
C PHE A 195 18.52 -17.68 14.26
N PHE A 196 18.24 -17.30 13.01
CA PHE A 196 18.38 -18.20 11.87
C PHE A 196 19.69 -17.88 11.16
N ASN A 197 20.63 -18.82 11.17
CA ASN A 197 21.79 -18.74 10.30
C ASN A 197 21.39 -19.20 8.89
N LEU A 198 21.10 -18.24 8.02
CA LEU A 198 20.81 -18.51 6.61
C LEU A 198 22.13 -18.61 5.84
N THR A 199 22.43 -19.79 5.32
CA THR A 199 23.57 -20.02 4.43
C THR A 199 23.07 -20.44 3.06
N GLU A 200 23.75 -20.00 2.01
CA GLU A 200 23.48 -20.41 0.63
C GLU A 200 24.48 -21.50 0.24
N GLN A 201 23.99 -22.59 -0.35
CA GLN A 201 24.83 -23.62 -0.94
C GLN A 201 24.43 -23.84 -2.39
N GLN A 202 25.41 -23.79 -3.29
CA GLN A 202 25.17 -24.06 -4.71
C GLN A 202 24.71 -25.50 -4.88
N SER A 203 23.50 -25.68 -5.42
CA SER A 203 22.95 -26.99 -5.77
C SER A 203 23.25 -27.32 -7.23
N LEU A 204 23.61 -28.58 -7.50
CA LEU A 204 23.72 -29.11 -8.87
C LEU A 204 22.35 -29.32 -9.52
N THR A 205 21.27 -29.32 -8.73
CA THR A 205 19.90 -29.44 -9.22
C THR A 205 19.25 -28.06 -9.27
N SER A 206 18.44 -27.81 -10.30
CA SER A 206 17.65 -26.57 -10.45
C SER A 206 16.47 -26.45 -9.47
N LYS A 207 16.37 -27.36 -8.48
CA LYS A 207 15.28 -27.36 -7.50
C LYS A 207 15.71 -26.54 -6.28
N PHE A 208 14.86 -25.58 -5.90
CA PHE A 208 14.97 -24.93 -4.60
C PHE A 208 14.69 -25.95 -3.49
N ALA A 209 15.62 -26.08 -2.54
CA ALA A 209 15.46 -26.94 -1.37
C ALA A 209 15.79 -26.14 -0.11
N LEU A 210 14.85 -26.11 0.83
CA LEU A 210 15.08 -25.56 2.16
C LEU A 210 15.45 -26.70 3.12
N LYS A 211 16.64 -26.63 3.71
CA LYS A 211 17.08 -27.57 4.76
C LYS A 211 17.11 -26.84 6.10
N ILE A 212 16.22 -27.24 7.02
CA ILE A 212 16.21 -26.72 8.38
C ILE A 212 17.13 -27.62 9.21
N THR A 213 18.19 -27.03 9.77
CA THR A 213 19.07 -27.72 10.73
C THR A 213 18.77 -27.13 12.11
N PRO A 214 18.16 -27.88 13.05
CA PRO A 214 18.06 -27.42 14.43
C PRO A 214 19.47 -27.33 15.01
N GLU A 215 19.81 -26.24 15.70
CA GLU A 215 21.01 -26.26 16.54
C GLU A 215 20.77 -27.26 17.67
N SER A 216 21.63 -28.28 17.75
CA SER A 216 21.63 -29.24 18.86
C SER A 216 21.92 -28.46 20.14
N ASN A 217 21.04 -28.56 21.14
CA ASN A 217 21.30 -28.00 22.48
C ASN A 217 22.70 -28.39 22.94
N VAL A 218 23.60 -27.41 23.04
CA VAL A 218 24.78 -27.47 23.90
C VAL A 218 24.46 -26.69 25.16
#